data_AF-A0A1M4E5M5-F1
#
_entry.id   AF-A0A1M4E5M5-F1
#
_cell.length_a   1.000
_cell.length_b   1.000
_cell.length_c   1.000
_cell.angle_alpha   90.00
_cell.angle_beta   90.00
_cell.angle_gamma   90.00
#
_symmetry.space_group_name_H-M   'P 1'
#
loop_
_entity.id
_entity.type
_entity.pdbx_description
1 polymer ?
#
loop_
_entity_poly.entity_id
_entity_poly.type
_entity_poly.pdbx_seq_one_letter_code
_entity_poly.pdbx_strand_id
1 'polypeptide(L)'
;MSVTPEQLRALATRAEALTAEVWTLCGGSPGTAPGTTPDADPLVEARQAAGWLARAAEDLQRAAAELARLQVPPCGLPWGVCLEHGNTLSSRAGVSECRVCHRTWSYDRLGRPCEEPATWKVIDRAGTVTRMCDGHVLGARAAAQGATFVRIDEVAGRAG
;
A
#
# COMPACT_ATOMS: atom_id res chain seq x y z
N MET A 1 21.53 8.04 -1.71
CA MET A 1 20.64 7.50 -0.65
C MET A 1 19.25 7.38 -1.24
N SER A 2 18.64 6.19 -1.21
CA SER A 2 17.25 5.98 -1.67
C SER A 2 16.28 6.14 -0.50
N VAL A 3 15.20 6.90 -0.71
CA VAL A 3 14.10 7.05 0.25
C VAL A 3 13.34 5.71 0.37
N THR A 4 12.98 5.30 1.59
CA THR A 4 12.17 4.09 1.84
C THR A 4 10.76 4.43 2.35
N PRO A 5 9.77 3.54 2.17
CA PRO A 5 8.43 3.71 2.75
C PRO A 5 8.47 3.94 4.27
N GLU A 6 9.31 3.18 4.99
CA GLU A 6 9.51 3.33 6.44
C GLU A 6 10.00 4.72 6.83
N GLN A 7 10.93 5.30 6.06
CA GLN A 7 11.42 6.66 6.32
C GLN A 7 10.31 7.71 6.17
N LEU A 8 9.43 7.54 5.17
CA LEU A 8 8.29 8.43 4.96
C LEU A 8 7.23 8.27 6.06
N ARG A 9 6.92 7.04 6.49
CA ARG A 9 6.03 6.79 7.64
C ARG A 9 6.57 7.40 8.93
N ALA A 10 7.86 7.25 9.19
CA ALA A 10 8.50 7.84 10.37
C ALA A 10 8.46 9.38 10.34
N LEU A 11 8.57 10.00 9.16
CA LEU A 11 8.37 11.44 9.01
C LEU A 11 6.92 11.85 9.29
N ALA A 12 5.94 11.10 8.78
CA ALA A 12 4.53 11.36 9.04
C ALA A 12 4.20 11.29 10.54
N THR A 13 4.65 10.23 11.24
CA THR A 13 4.45 10.09 12.70
C THR A 13 5.06 11.25 13.47
N ARG A 14 6.24 11.75 13.06
CA ARG A 14 6.83 12.95 13.69
C ARG A 14 6.02 14.21 13.44
N ALA A 15 5.47 14.38 12.23
CA ALA A 15 4.62 15.52 11.91
C ALA A 15 3.29 15.47 12.69
N GLU A 16 2.69 14.28 12.88
CA GLU A 16 1.51 14.07 13.73
C GLU A 16 1.81 14.41 15.19
N ALA A 17 2.94 13.95 15.73
CA ALA A 17 3.34 14.24 17.11
C ALA A 17 3.52 15.75 17.33
N LEU A 18 4.22 16.44 16.42
CA LEU A 18 4.43 17.87 16.51
C LEU A 18 3.12 18.65 16.36
N THR A 19 2.23 18.20 15.48
CA THR A 19 0.87 18.76 15.34
C THR A 19 0.12 18.69 16.67
N ALA A 20 0.10 17.51 17.31
CA ALA A 20 -0.58 17.31 18.58
C ALA A 20 0.02 18.16 19.72
N GLU A 21 1.34 18.31 19.74
CA GLU A 21 2.05 19.16 20.70
C GLU A 21 1.65 20.64 20.53
N VAL A 22 1.65 21.16 19.30
CA VAL A 22 1.24 22.55 19.02
C VAL A 22 -0.22 22.78 19.40
N TRP A 23 -1.13 21.86 19.08
CA TRP A 23 -2.53 21.99 19.49
C TRP A 23 -2.70 21.95 21.01
N THR A 24 -1.90 21.15 21.72
CA THR A 24 -1.93 21.10 23.18
C THR A 24 -1.45 22.42 23.79
N LEU A 25 -0.34 22.97 23.29
CA LEU A 25 0.23 24.23 23.77
C LEU A 25 -0.65 25.44 23.42
N CYS A 26 -1.23 25.46 22.21
CA CYS A 26 -2.00 26.59 21.69
C CYS A 26 -3.51 26.47 21.90
N GLY A 27 -4.00 25.30 22.32
CA GLY A 27 -5.39 25.01 22.69
C GLY A 27 -5.69 25.26 24.17
N GLY A 28 -4.66 25.55 24.98
CA GLY A 28 -4.86 26.17 26.29
C GLY A 28 -5.50 27.55 26.13
N SER A 29 -6.63 27.77 26.80
CA SER A 29 -7.44 28.99 26.67
C SER A 29 -6.60 30.25 26.93
N PRO A 30 -6.77 31.35 26.17
CA PRO A 30 -6.28 32.64 26.63
C PRO A 30 -6.96 32.92 27.97
N GLY A 31 -6.16 33.08 29.02
CA GLY A 31 -6.67 33.55 30.30
C GLY A 31 -7.37 34.89 30.05
N THR A 32 -8.69 34.92 30.22
CA THR A 32 -9.53 36.10 30.07
C THR A 32 -9.14 37.09 31.16
N ALA A 33 -8.12 37.90 30.92
CA ALA A 33 -7.94 39.13 31.66
C ALA A 33 -9.02 40.12 31.19
N PRO A 34 -9.87 40.66 32.08
CA PRO A 34 -10.88 41.64 31.68
C PRO A 34 -10.15 42.93 31.28
N GLY A 35 -10.23 43.32 30.00
CA GLY A 35 -9.76 44.61 29.51
C GLY A 35 -8.94 44.61 28.22
N THR A 36 -8.64 43.45 27.61
CA THR A 36 -7.89 43.43 26.36
C THR A 36 -8.82 43.68 25.16
N THR A 37 -8.43 44.64 24.32
CA THR A 37 -8.96 44.90 22.97
C THR A 37 -9.05 43.62 22.14
N PRO A 38 -9.83 43.58 21.03
CA PRO A 38 -9.82 42.46 20.09
C PRO A 38 -8.48 42.45 19.32
N ASP A 39 -7.40 42.18 20.04
CA ASP A 39 -6.06 42.02 19.50
C ASP A 39 -5.93 40.65 18.88
N ALA A 40 -5.25 40.61 17.73
CA ALA A 40 -5.00 39.42 16.94
C ALA A 40 -4.50 38.27 17.81
N ASP A 41 -5.10 37.09 17.65
CA ASP A 41 -4.70 35.88 18.36
C ASP A 41 -3.22 35.58 18.09
N PRO A 42 -2.33 35.72 19.09
CA PRO A 42 -0.88 35.62 18.88
C PRO A 42 -0.43 34.20 18.50
N LEU A 43 -1.32 33.21 18.63
CA LEU A 43 -1.04 31.81 18.34
C LEU A 43 -1.68 31.34 17.02
N VAL A 44 -2.30 32.26 16.25
CA VAL A 44 -2.96 31.92 14.98
C VAL A 44 -2.01 31.25 14.00
N GLU A 45 -0.80 31.79 13.83
CA GLU A 45 0.22 31.26 12.92
C GLU A 45 0.74 29.89 13.38
N ALA A 46 0.91 29.69 14.69
CA ALA A 46 1.33 28.41 15.25
C ALA A 46 0.28 27.31 14.97
N ARG A 47 -1.00 27.63 15.18
CA ARG A 47 -2.11 26.70 14.87
C ARG A 47 -2.23 26.45 13.36
N GLN A 48 -1.98 27.47 12.54
CA GLN A 48 -1.93 27.29 11.09
C GLN A 48 -0.78 26.36 10.66
N ALA A 49 0.41 26.52 11.23
CA ALA A 49 1.54 25.62 11.00
C ALA A 49 1.22 24.17 11.39
N ALA A 50 0.53 23.95 12.51
CA ALA A 50 0.05 22.62 12.91
C ALA A 50 -0.94 22.04 11.87
N GLY A 51 -1.83 22.87 11.32
CA GLY A 51 -2.72 22.46 10.22
C GLY A 51 -1.96 22.04 8.96
N TRP A 52 -0.86 22.72 8.62
CA TRP A 52 0.00 22.32 7.50
C TRP A 52 0.75 21.02 7.77
N LEU A 53 1.27 20.83 8.99
CA LEU A 53 1.95 19.60 9.41
C LEU A 53 1.01 18.39 9.36
N ALA A 54 -0.25 18.56 9.77
CA ALA A 54 -1.27 17.51 9.68
C ALA A 54 -1.45 17.03 8.23
N ARG A 55 -1.62 17.97 7.29
CA ARG A 55 -1.77 17.65 5.85
C ARG A 55 -0.50 17.00 5.29
N ALA A 56 0.67 17.51 5.67
CA ALA A 56 1.94 16.94 5.27
C ALA A 56 2.10 15.50 5.76
N ALA A 57 1.63 15.18 6.97
CA ALA A 57 1.63 13.81 7.47
C ALA A 57 0.78 12.87 6.61
N GLU A 58 -0.43 13.29 6.23
CA GLU A 58 -1.31 12.53 5.34
C GLU A 58 -0.66 12.28 3.96
N ASP A 59 -0.05 13.32 3.39
CA ASP A 59 0.64 13.24 2.10
C ASP A 59 1.86 12.30 2.18
N LEU A 60 2.63 12.35 3.27
CA LEU A 60 3.74 11.44 3.54
C LEU A 60 3.27 9.97 3.67
N GLN A 61 2.15 9.72 4.35
CA GLN A 61 1.57 8.38 4.44
C GLN A 61 1.13 7.86 3.06
N ARG A 62 0.51 8.71 2.24
CA ARG A 62 0.10 8.35 0.88
C ARG A 62 1.30 8.03 0.00
N ALA A 63 2.34 8.86 0.05
CA ALA A 63 3.59 8.64 -0.67
C ALA A 63 4.31 7.36 -0.21
N ALA A 64 4.31 7.07 1.09
CA ALA A 64 4.86 5.82 1.62
C ALA A 64 4.11 4.59 1.07
N ALA A 65 2.79 4.65 1.00
CA ALA A 65 1.96 3.57 0.46
C ALA A 65 2.19 3.36 -1.04
N GLU A 66 2.29 4.45 -1.81
CA GLU A 66 2.58 4.39 -3.25
C GLU A 66 3.98 3.83 -3.52
N LEU A 67 4.99 4.34 -2.81
CA LEU A 67 6.36 3.86 -2.93
C LEU A 67 6.47 2.37 -2.56
N ALA A 68 5.76 1.93 -1.52
CA ALA A 68 5.71 0.52 -1.16
C ALA A 68 5.11 -0.33 -2.30
N ARG A 69 4.03 0.12 -2.95
CA ARG A 69 3.43 -0.57 -4.11
C ARG A 69 4.41 -0.68 -5.28
N LEU A 70 5.14 0.40 -5.59
CA LEU A 70 6.13 0.43 -6.66
C LEU A 70 7.33 -0.50 -6.42
N GLN A 71 7.65 -0.79 -5.15
CA GLN A 71 8.72 -1.70 -4.76
C GLN A 71 8.29 -3.17 -4.72
N VAL A 72 7.00 -3.47 -4.92
CA VAL A 72 6.53 -4.86 -4.99
C VAL A 72 7.02 -5.49 -6.29
N PRO A 73 7.79 -6.60 -6.24
CA PRO A 73 8.20 -7.28 -7.46
C PRO A 73 6.98 -7.87 -8.18
N PRO A 74 7.02 -7.99 -9.51
CA PRO A 74 5.97 -8.65 -10.26
C PRO A 74 5.90 -10.13 -9.87
N CYS A 75 4.75 -10.73 -10.16
CA CYS A 75 4.50 -12.15 -10.03
C CYS A 75 5.54 -12.94 -10.85
N GLY A 76 6.14 -13.97 -10.24
CA GLY A 76 7.24 -14.71 -10.85
C GLY A 76 6.81 -15.74 -11.90
N LEU A 77 5.52 -15.83 -12.24
CA LEU A 77 4.97 -16.89 -13.08
C LEU A 77 5.01 -16.49 -14.56
N PRO A 78 5.39 -17.42 -15.47
CA PRO A 78 5.61 -17.11 -16.88
C PRO A 78 4.33 -16.99 -17.71
N TRP A 79 3.14 -16.99 -17.09
CA TRP A 79 1.85 -16.82 -17.74
C TRP A 79 0.95 -15.88 -16.94
N GLY A 80 0.09 -15.12 -17.62
CA GLY A 80 -0.92 -14.27 -16.99
C GLY A 80 -2.18 -15.02 -16.54
N VAL A 81 -2.93 -14.39 -15.64
CA VAL A 81 -4.18 -14.93 -15.06
C VAL A 81 -5.26 -13.84 -14.99
N CYS A 82 -6.51 -14.26 -14.81
CA CYS A 82 -7.56 -13.36 -14.33
C CYS A 82 -7.30 -13.08 -12.85
N LEU A 83 -7.30 -11.80 -12.47
CA LEU A 83 -7.07 -11.41 -11.08
C LEU A 83 -8.13 -11.93 -10.11
N GLU A 84 -9.37 -12.07 -10.58
CA GLU A 84 -10.51 -12.48 -9.76
C GLU A 84 -10.79 -13.98 -9.84
N HIS A 85 -10.42 -14.63 -10.96
CA HIS A 85 -10.83 -16.01 -11.25
C HIS A 85 -9.64 -16.95 -11.51
N GLY A 86 -8.41 -16.46 -11.37
CA GLY A 86 -7.19 -17.26 -11.52
C GLY A 86 -6.94 -17.77 -12.94
N ASN A 87 -6.59 -19.06 -13.07
CA ASN A 87 -6.18 -19.69 -14.32
C ASN A 87 -7.36 -20.02 -15.26
N THR A 88 -8.11 -18.99 -15.63
CA THR A 88 -9.33 -19.10 -16.43
C THR A 88 -9.25 -18.37 -17.77
N LEU A 89 -8.09 -17.79 -18.10
CA LEU A 89 -7.89 -17.10 -19.37
C LEU A 89 -7.91 -18.08 -20.54
N SER A 90 -8.47 -17.62 -21.65
CA SER A 90 -8.32 -18.18 -22.99
C SER A 90 -7.78 -17.10 -23.91
N SER A 91 -6.96 -17.49 -24.90
CA SER A 91 -6.39 -16.56 -25.89
C SER A 91 -6.89 -16.91 -27.28
N ARG A 92 -7.38 -15.92 -28.02
CA ARG A 92 -7.82 -16.06 -29.42
C ARG A 92 -7.39 -14.84 -30.22
N ALA A 93 -6.69 -15.06 -31.33
CA ALA A 93 -6.19 -13.99 -32.20
C ALA A 93 -5.40 -12.89 -31.46
N GLY A 94 -4.61 -13.28 -30.46
CA GLY A 94 -3.80 -12.34 -29.66
C GLY A 94 -4.59 -11.53 -28.64
N VAL A 95 -5.88 -11.82 -28.42
CA VAL A 95 -6.72 -11.22 -27.38
C VAL A 95 -6.96 -12.28 -26.30
N SER A 96 -6.71 -11.92 -25.04
CA SER A 96 -7.04 -12.78 -23.91
C SER A 96 -8.40 -12.42 -23.32
N GLU A 97 -9.17 -13.42 -22.91
CA GLU A 97 -10.47 -13.26 -22.25
C GLU A 97 -10.54 -14.20 -21.05
N CYS A 98 -11.10 -13.72 -19.93
CA CYS A 98 -11.47 -14.58 -18.81
C CYS A 98 -12.75 -15.35 -19.13
N ARG A 99 -12.71 -16.68 -19.07
CA ARG A 99 -13.89 -17.53 -19.34
C ARG A 99 -15.00 -17.44 -18.28
N VAL A 100 -14.78 -16.71 -17.18
CA VAL A 100 -15.74 -16.58 -16.07
C VAL A 100 -16.38 -15.19 -16.03
N CYS A 101 -15.57 -14.12 -15.97
CA CYS A 101 -16.09 -12.75 -15.92
C CYS A 101 -16.07 -12.01 -17.27
N HIS A 102 -15.62 -12.66 -18.35
CA HIS A 102 -15.57 -12.09 -19.70
C HIS A 102 -14.76 -10.80 -19.84
N ARG A 103 -13.95 -10.44 -18.83
CA ARG A 103 -12.98 -9.35 -18.95
C ARG A 103 -11.99 -9.72 -20.06
N THR A 104 -11.74 -8.76 -20.95
CA THR A 104 -10.83 -8.92 -22.08
C THR A 104 -9.57 -8.07 -21.91
N TRP A 105 -8.49 -8.54 -22.52
CA TRP A 105 -7.23 -7.83 -22.68
C TRP A 105 -6.88 -7.85 -24.16
N SER A 106 -6.60 -6.69 -24.74
CA SER A 106 -6.28 -6.52 -26.16
C SER A 106 -4.93 -7.12 -26.60
N TYR A 107 -4.29 -7.89 -25.73
CA TYR A 107 -3.01 -8.56 -25.94
C TYR A 107 -3.06 -9.98 -25.36
N ASP A 108 -2.10 -10.83 -25.79
CA ASP A 108 -1.96 -12.19 -25.29
C ASP A 108 -1.35 -12.18 -23.88
N ARG A 109 -2.23 -12.05 -22.89
CA ARG A 109 -1.88 -12.05 -21.48
C ARG A 109 -1.50 -13.45 -21.00
N LEU A 110 -2.11 -14.50 -21.56
CA LEU A 110 -1.82 -15.88 -21.17
C LEU A 110 -0.39 -16.28 -21.54
N GLY A 111 0.10 -15.89 -22.72
CA GLY A 111 1.44 -16.21 -23.20
C GLY A 111 2.57 -15.31 -22.66
N ARG A 112 2.29 -14.38 -21.74
CA ARG A 112 3.26 -13.43 -21.21
C ARG A 112 3.52 -13.61 -19.71
N PRO A 113 4.72 -13.27 -19.23
CA PRO A 113 5.00 -13.19 -17.80
C PRO A 113 3.96 -12.34 -17.07
N CYS A 114 3.61 -12.75 -15.86
CA CYS A 114 2.61 -12.04 -15.08
C CYS A 114 3.20 -10.75 -14.48
N GLU A 115 2.71 -9.61 -14.93
CA GLU A 115 3.16 -8.29 -14.45
C GLU A 115 2.44 -7.84 -13.17
N GLU A 116 1.52 -8.65 -12.65
CA GLU A 116 0.75 -8.31 -11.45
C GLU A 116 1.63 -8.31 -10.21
N PRO A 117 1.40 -7.40 -9.23
CA PRO A 117 2.22 -7.33 -8.03
C PRO A 117 2.15 -8.64 -7.23
N ALA A 118 3.30 -9.15 -6.79
CA ALA A 118 3.34 -10.30 -5.90
C ALA A 118 2.84 -9.93 -4.49
N THR A 119 1.72 -10.51 -4.09
CA THR A 119 1.10 -10.30 -2.78
C THR A 119 1.27 -11.50 -1.85
N TRP A 120 1.73 -12.64 -2.37
CA TRP A 120 1.89 -13.88 -1.62
C TRP A 120 3.28 -14.50 -1.76
N LYS A 121 3.76 -15.06 -0.66
CA LYS A 121 4.84 -16.05 -0.62
C LYS A 121 4.20 -17.43 -0.48
N VAL A 122 4.42 -18.28 -1.48
CA VAL A 122 3.95 -19.68 -1.51
C VAL A 122 5.14 -20.59 -1.31
N ILE A 123 5.07 -21.48 -0.32
CA ILE A 123 6.11 -22.46 -0.02
C ILE A 123 5.52 -23.83 -0.35
N ASP A 124 6.04 -24.52 -1.37
CA ASP A 124 5.55 -25.85 -1.73
C ASP A 124 6.00 -26.93 -0.73
N ARG A 125 5.54 -28.17 -0.94
CA ARG A 125 5.90 -29.31 -0.08
C ARG A 125 7.41 -29.60 -0.05
N ALA A 126 8.13 -29.29 -1.13
CA ALA A 126 9.58 -29.45 -1.21
C ALA A 126 10.34 -28.28 -0.55
N GLY A 127 9.63 -27.25 -0.07
CA GLY A 127 10.21 -26.05 0.52
C GLY A 127 10.56 -24.97 -0.52
N THR A 128 10.22 -25.15 -1.79
CA THR A 128 10.46 -24.15 -2.84
C THR A 128 9.61 -22.93 -2.59
N VAL A 129 10.23 -21.76 -2.61
CA VAL A 129 9.56 -20.48 -2.40
C VAL A 129 9.26 -19.81 -3.73
N THR A 130 7.98 -19.54 -3.98
CA THR A 130 7.50 -18.81 -5.16
C THR A 130 6.69 -17.60 -4.73
N ARG A 131 6.92 -16.44 -5.37
CA ARG A 131 6.11 -15.24 -5.18
C ARG A 131 4.97 -15.21 -6.19
N MET A 132 3.75 -14.96 -5.73
CA MET A 132 2.54 -15.02 -6.55
C MET A 132 1.64 -13.80 -6.31
N CYS A 133 0.94 -13.34 -7.34
CA CYS A 133 -0.18 -12.40 -7.21
C CYS A 133 -1.44 -13.14 -6.72
N ASP A 134 -2.49 -12.38 -6.38
CA ASP A 134 -3.75 -12.93 -5.89
C ASP A 134 -4.37 -13.94 -6.87
N GLY A 135 -4.36 -13.61 -8.18
CA GLY A 135 -4.89 -14.49 -9.21
C GLY A 135 -4.17 -15.84 -9.29
N HIS A 136 -2.83 -15.85 -9.17
CA HIS A 136 -2.07 -17.11 -9.20
C HIS A 136 -2.28 -17.93 -7.94
N VAL A 137 -2.48 -17.29 -6.79
CA VAL A 137 -2.79 -18.01 -5.54
C VAL A 137 -4.12 -18.74 -5.60
N LEU A 138 -5.13 -18.20 -6.28
CA LEU A 138 -6.41 -18.93 -6.49
C LEU A 138 -6.18 -20.28 -7.17
N GLY A 139 -5.36 -20.30 -8.23
CA GLY A 139 -4.99 -21.54 -8.93
C GLY A 139 -4.09 -22.46 -8.10
N ALA A 140 -3.10 -21.88 -7.43
CA ALA A 140 -2.15 -22.64 -6.62
C ALA A 140 -2.83 -23.33 -5.42
N ARG A 141 -3.82 -22.70 -4.76
CA ARG A 141 -4.58 -23.32 -3.67
C ARG A 141 -5.34 -24.58 -4.11
N ALA A 142 -5.82 -24.59 -5.35
CA ALA A 142 -6.51 -25.75 -5.90
C ALA A 142 -5.55 -26.90 -6.27
N ALA A 143 -4.31 -26.60 -6.67
CA ALA A 143 -3.38 -27.57 -7.23
C ALA A 143 -2.24 -28.00 -6.29
N ALA A 144 -1.81 -27.16 -5.36
CA ALA A 144 -0.60 -27.35 -4.55
C ALA A 144 -0.94 -27.90 -3.15
N GLN A 145 -1.24 -29.20 -3.08
CA GLN A 145 -1.49 -29.86 -1.80
C GLN A 145 -0.25 -29.78 -0.88
N GLY A 146 -0.47 -29.38 0.37
CA GLY A 146 0.59 -29.23 1.37
C GLY A 146 1.45 -27.98 1.21
N ALA A 147 1.10 -27.05 0.32
CA ALA A 147 1.75 -25.75 0.23
C ALA A 147 1.30 -24.81 1.36
N THR A 148 2.21 -23.95 1.82
CA THR A 148 1.94 -22.86 2.76
C THR A 148 1.79 -21.55 2.01
N PHE A 149 0.76 -20.77 2.34
CA PHE A 149 0.44 -19.49 1.70
C PHE A 149 0.53 -18.37 2.73
N VAL A 150 1.45 -17.43 2.55
CA VAL A 150 1.68 -16.30 3.47
C VAL A 150 1.54 -15.00 2.70
N ARG A 151 0.75 -14.04 3.19
CA ARG A 151 0.69 -12.71 2.56
C ARG A 151 1.96 -11.92 2.84
N ILE A 152 2.46 -11.23 1.83
CA ILE A 152 3.73 -10.48 1.92
C ILE A 152 3.60 -9.24 2.79
N ASP A 153 2.44 -8.59 2.79
CA ASP A 153 2.14 -7.43 3.64
C ASP A 153 1.96 -7.78 5.12
N GLU A 154 1.58 -9.02 5.45
CA GLU A 154 1.53 -9.51 6.83
C GLU A 154 2.93 -9.78 7.43
N VAL A 155 3.92 -10.09 6.58
CA VAL A 155 5.31 -10.32 7.01
C VAL A 155 6.03 -8.99 7.28
N ALA A 156 5.69 -7.93 6.53
CA ALA A 156 6.28 -6.60 6.73
C ALA A 156 5.91 -5.98 8.10
N GLY A 157 4.78 -6.38 8.70
CA GLY A 157 4.34 -5.90 10.01
C GLY A 157 4.93 -6.63 11.22
N ARG A 158 5.79 -7.65 11.04
CA ARG A 158 6.39 -8.43 12.14
C ARG A 158 7.91 -8.29 12.27
N ALA A 159 8.51 -7.42 11.46
CA ALA A 159 9.95 -7.14 11.49
C ALA A 159 10.27 -5.71 11.99
N GLY A 160 9.35 -5.11 12.75
CA GLY A 160 9.51 -3.82 13.44
C GLY A 160 9.68 -4.03 14.94
#